data_AF-A0A3A2ZSB3-F1
#
_entry.id   AF-A0A3A2ZSB3-F1
#
_cell.length_a   1.000
_cell.length_b   1.000
_cell.length_c   1.000
_cell.angle_alpha   90.00
_cell.angle_beta   90.00
_cell.angle_gamma   90.00
#
_symmetry.space_group_name_H-M   'P 1'
#
loop_
_entity.id
_entity.type
_entity.pdbx_description
1 polymer ?
#
loop_
_entity_poly.entity_id
_entity_poly.type
_entity_poly.pdbx_seq_one_letter_code
_entity_poly.pdbx_strand_id
1 'polypeptide(L)'
;MSTSEAPSNRFSRPKLWHATFILPRTGQRLKGLVDLRNPVSNRDNDEERRGLLTGQIEAGRGRVIPNIRRKLSSIWLSLYRSFSSELGIGVLKCTLAYFLGSLATFVPAIATMVGHRQDSTHLVATVTVYFHPARSKGSMYKALICACLAFVYAAFLSITSMCVTMFFQDTLDLLSLGHALVLILFCGGGLGFIGWIKQKLSDPLVNVACSLASLSTITILTKEGAVQKGDLSFGKIFQVLKMVIMGVVATMTVSFLVFPISARKKLRSNLTVVTETLAIMLAIITESFLKGSEKELLDAEFTNAAARHKAAYSVLDNLVKEAKLEHFAAGTEKEYRLEKKLARKVQDITHNLGGLRSAAALQFQLLKQTGQDAGPSGMNTSAQRSWSFYDQHPLSDLVDERAEDQGRRLDAGIRRNSATRGEAAEQSLLAEDIFSLFISHLGPSMRSLAFTLSEIFKEIPFGPAPGYKVSINSRLGISLDRAIDLYRESREKALTSIYRQKEVLKIRTLETEADLEEVSASCGHFSFSLLQFSEQLGELLVVLDELQLEAEERPNGRSWSWMKFWRHGEAQENAVEASTSGKA
;
A
#
# COMPACT_ATOMS: atom_id res chain seq x y z
N MET A 1 -13.03 42.18 52.57
CA MET A 1 -13.08 40.76 52.17
C MET A 1 -14.37 40.55 51.41
N SER A 2 -14.30 40.64 50.10
CA SER A 2 -15.41 40.56 49.15
C SER A 2 -15.00 39.54 48.10
N THR A 3 -15.66 38.38 48.08
CA THR A 3 -15.40 37.31 47.12
C THR A 3 -16.34 37.48 45.93
N SER A 4 -15.72 37.73 44.77
CA SER A 4 -16.37 37.89 43.47
C SER A 4 -16.90 36.55 42.95
N GLU A 5 -18.17 36.54 42.54
CA GLU A 5 -18.78 35.48 41.74
C GLU A 5 -18.19 35.44 40.32
N ALA A 6 -18.03 34.23 39.77
CA ALA A 6 -17.65 33.98 38.38
C ALA A 6 -18.91 33.59 37.56
N PRO A 7 -19.05 34.04 36.29
CA PRO A 7 -20.24 33.74 35.50
C PRO A 7 -20.21 32.31 34.94
N SER A 8 -21.35 31.63 35.02
CA SER A 8 -21.56 30.28 34.51
C SER A 8 -21.83 30.30 33.00
N ASN A 9 -20.88 29.79 32.20
CA ASN A 9 -21.10 29.51 30.78
C ASN A 9 -22.08 28.33 30.62
N ARG A 10 -23.30 28.62 30.18
CA ARG A 10 -24.28 27.61 29.74
C ARG A 10 -23.82 27.02 28.40
N PHE A 11 -23.09 25.91 28.45
CA PHE A 11 -22.97 25.04 27.28
C PHE A 11 -24.33 24.38 27.00
N SER A 12 -24.96 24.76 25.89
CA SER A 12 -26.11 24.04 25.35
C SER A 12 -25.68 22.61 25.02
N ARG A 13 -26.29 21.64 25.70
CA ARG A 13 -26.19 20.21 25.35
C ARG A 13 -26.63 20.02 23.89
N PRO A 14 -25.95 19.19 23.09
CA PRO A 14 -26.39 18.90 21.72
C PRO A 14 -27.76 18.24 21.76
N LYS A 15 -28.75 18.84 21.08
CA LYS A 15 -30.00 18.16 20.77
C LYS A 15 -29.64 16.93 19.92
N LEU A 16 -30.09 15.76 20.35
CA LEU A 16 -29.88 14.49 19.68
C LEU A 16 -30.79 14.43 18.44
N TRP A 17 -30.23 14.55 17.23
CA TRP A 17 -31.02 14.55 16.00
C TRP A 17 -31.26 13.12 15.52
N HIS A 18 -32.53 12.81 15.25
CA HIS A 18 -32.96 11.51 14.73
C HIS A 18 -32.68 11.47 13.22
N ALA A 19 -31.93 10.48 12.75
CA ALA A 19 -31.65 10.28 11.33
C ALA A 19 -32.24 8.94 10.84
N THR A 20 -32.68 8.91 9.57
CA THR A 20 -32.96 7.65 8.88
C THR A 20 -31.70 7.11 8.25
N PHE A 21 -31.33 5.87 8.55
CA PHE A 21 -30.22 5.15 7.89
C PHE A 21 -30.68 3.76 7.44
N ILE A 22 -29.94 3.16 6.51
CA ILE A 22 -30.22 1.82 5.98
C ILE A 22 -29.15 0.87 6.51
N LEU A 23 -29.56 -0.23 7.14
CA LEU A 23 -28.62 -1.26 7.56
C LEU A 23 -28.13 -2.05 6.34
N PRO A 24 -26.81 -2.15 6.08
CA PRO A 24 -26.29 -2.86 4.90
C PRO A 24 -26.69 -4.34 4.85
N ARG A 25 -26.78 -5.00 6.02
CA ARG A 25 -27.12 -6.42 6.11
C ARG A 25 -28.58 -6.75 5.79
N THR A 26 -29.51 -5.88 6.15
CA THR A 26 -30.95 -6.16 6.09
C THR A 26 -31.68 -5.33 5.04
N GLY A 27 -31.09 -4.22 4.57
CA GLY A 27 -31.74 -3.28 3.66
C GLY A 27 -32.93 -2.55 4.28
N GLN A 28 -33.17 -2.70 5.60
CA GLN A 28 -34.25 -2.04 6.30
C GLN A 28 -33.91 -0.59 6.62
N ARG A 29 -34.89 0.29 6.37
CA ARG A 29 -34.83 1.71 6.72
C ARG A 29 -35.22 1.87 8.19
N LEU A 30 -34.28 2.28 9.03
CA LEU A 30 -34.50 2.51 10.45
C LEU A 30 -34.38 4.00 10.76
N LYS A 31 -35.19 4.46 11.73
CA LYS A 31 -35.12 5.81 12.31
C LYS A 31 -34.49 5.69 13.69
N GLY A 32 -33.35 6.33 13.92
CA GLY A 32 -32.64 6.22 15.20
C GLY A 32 -31.54 7.26 15.38
N LEU A 33 -30.93 7.23 16.56
CA LEU A 33 -29.74 8.01 16.86
C LEU A 33 -28.53 7.36 16.19
N VAL A 34 -27.90 8.07 15.26
CA VAL A 34 -26.69 7.59 14.58
C VAL A 34 -25.49 8.18 15.28
N ASP A 35 -24.81 7.37 16.08
CA ASP A 35 -23.47 7.65 16.56
C ASP A 35 -22.48 6.93 15.63
N LEU A 36 -21.54 7.68 15.03
CA LEU A 36 -20.53 7.13 14.12
C LEU A 36 -19.54 6.23 14.87
N ARG A 37 -19.52 6.35 16.20
CA ARG A 37 -18.65 5.61 17.10
C ARG A 37 -19.44 4.48 17.74
N ASN A 38 -19.38 3.29 17.15
CA ASN A 38 -19.83 2.09 17.84
C ASN A 38 -18.59 1.33 18.35
N PRO A 39 -18.29 1.36 19.66
CA PRO A 39 -17.32 0.45 20.23
C PRO A 39 -17.92 -0.96 20.22
N VAL A 40 -17.09 -1.91 19.79
CA VAL A 40 -17.30 -3.36 19.87
C VAL A 40 -18.15 -3.73 21.09
N SER A 41 -19.35 -4.26 20.84
CA SER A 41 -20.14 -4.96 21.84
C SER A 41 -19.27 -6.08 22.40
N ASN A 42 -18.83 -5.86 23.64
CA ASN A 42 -18.04 -6.73 24.46
C ASN A 42 -18.84 -8.02 24.70
N ARG A 43 -18.54 -9.06 23.91
CA ARG A 43 -19.11 -10.41 24.06
C ARG A 43 -18.02 -11.30 24.66
N ASP A 44 -17.71 -11.03 25.93
CA ASP A 44 -17.08 -11.94 26.88
C ASP A 44 -17.07 -11.25 28.25
N ASN A 45 -18.19 -11.33 28.96
CA ASN A 45 -18.29 -11.01 30.39
C ASN A 45 -19.19 -12.07 31.03
N ASP A 46 -18.71 -13.32 31.00
CA ASP A 46 -19.33 -14.48 31.68
C ASP A 46 -18.29 -15.26 32.52
N GLU A 47 -17.29 -14.58 33.08
CA GLU A 47 -16.35 -15.18 34.05
C GLU A 47 -16.41 -14.59 35.47
N GLU A 48 -17.34 -13.67 35.77
CA GLU A 48 -17.56 -13.18 37.14
C GLU A 48 -18.63 -13.97 37.90
N ARG A 49 -18.57 -15.32 37.86
CA ARG A 49 -19.29 -16.19 38.81
C ARG A 49 -18.53 -17.48 39.07
N ARG A 50 -17.42 -17.41 39.80
CA ARG A 50 -16.95 -18.56 40.60
C ARG A 50 -16.52 -18.11 41.99
N GLY A 51 -17.18 -18.72 42.97
CA GLY A 51 -17.17 -18.33 44.37
C GLY A 51 -15.81 -18.48 45.04
N LEU A 52 -15.53 -17.48 45.86
CA LEU A 52 -14.61 -17.56 47.00
C LEU A 52 -15.04 -18.68 47.95
N LEU A 53 -14.05 -19.37 48.52
CA LEU A 53 -14.08 -20.38 49.58
C LEU A 53 -14.05 -21.85 49.13
N THR A 54 -12.84 -22.41 49.07
CA THR A 54 -12.55 -23.65 49.78
C THR A 54 -11.17 -23.54 50.38
N GLY A 55 -11.12 -23.32 51.69
CA GLY A 55 -9.91 -23.47 52.47
C GLY A 55 -9.60 -24.95 52.65
N GLN A 56 -8.41 -25.36 52.29
CA GLN A 56 -7.77 -26.53 52.87
C GLN A 56 -6.27 -26.24 53.02
N ILE A 57 -5.85 -26.23 54.28
CA ILE A 57 -4.47 -26.17 54.72
C ILE A 57 -3.89 -27.56 54.51
N GLU A 58 -2.86 -27.69 53.67
CA GLU A 58 -1.93 -28.81 53.76
C GLU A 58 -0.48 -28.34 53.71
N ALA A 59 0.27 -28.90 54.68
CA ALA A 59 1.64 -28.58 55.03
C ALA A 59 2.65 -29.07 53.98
N GLY A 60 3.85 -28.50 54.06
CA GLY A 60 4.85 -28.56 53.00
C GLY A 60 5.53 -29.90 52.74
N ARG A 61 5.86 -30.13 51.47
CA ARG A 61 7.12 -30.72 51.00
C ARG A 61 7.26 -30.51 49.48
N GLY A 62 8.40 -30.00 49.01
CA GLY A 62 8.78 -30.04 47.59
C GLY A 62 8.51 -28.79 46.73
N ARG A 63 8.86 -27.57 47.19
CA ARG A 63 8.57 -26.31 46.47
C ARG A 63 9.54 -25.94 45.33
N VAL A 64 10.61 -26.69 45.09
CA VAL A 64 11.68 -26.30 44.13
C VAL A 64 11.44 -26.85 42.71
N ILE A 65 11.00 -28.11 42.59
CA ILE A 65 10.77 -28.79 41.30
C ILE A 65 9.60 -28.18 40.48
N PRO A 66 8.43 -27.81 41.05
CA PRO A 66 7.34 -27.24 40.26
C PRO A 66 7.63 -25.80 39.80
N ASN A 67 8.49 -25.06 40.50
CA ASN A 67 8.87 -23.70 40.11
C ASN A 67 9.84 -23.68 38.93
N ILE A 68 10.76 -24.65 38.86
CA ILE A 68 11.63 -24.84 37.69
C ILE A 68 10.81 -25.32 36.49
N ARG A 69 9.90 -26.28 36.66
CA ARG A 69 9.02 -26.76 35.57
C ARG A 69 8.06 -25.66 35.08
N ARG A 70 7.55 -24.80 35.96
CA ARG A 70 6.74 -23.63 35.57
C ARG A 70 7.57 -22.55 34.88
N LYS A 71 8.79 -22.27 35.35
CA LYS A 71 9.71 -21.34 34.66
C LYS A 71 10.16 -21.87 33.30
N LEU A 72 10.49 -23.16 33.20
CA LEU A 72 10.87 -23.80 31.95
C LEU A 72 9.67 -23.86 30.98
N SER A 73 8.47 -24.14 31.50
CA SER A 73 7.23 -24.06 30.71
C SER A 73 6.93 -22.64 30.25
N SER A 74 7.08 -21.61 31.09
CA SER A 74 6.86 -20.22 30.68
C SER A 74 7.93 -19.72 29.70
N ILE A 75 9.19 -20.16 29.86
CA ILE A 75 10.27 -19.89 28.91
C ILE A 75 10.02 -20.64 27.60
N TRP A 76 9.55 -21.89 27.66
CA TRP A 76 9.21 -22.69 26.47
C TRP A 76 7.99 -22.15 25.74
N LEU A 77 6.96 -21.67 26.46
CA LEU A 77 5.80 -20.98 25.88
C LEU A 77 6.18 -19.62 25.30
N SER A 78 7.09 -18.89 25.94
CA SER A 78 7.61 -17.61 25.44
C SER A 78 8.50 -17.80 24.21
N LEU A 79 9.40 -18.80 24.25
CA LEU A 79 10.20 -19.23 23.10
C LEU A 79 9.31 -19.77 21.99
N TYR A 80 8.29 -20.58 22.29
CA TYR A 80 7.35 -21.10 21.31
C TYR A 80 6.52 -19.98 20.67
N ARG A 81 6.07 -18.99 21.46
CA ARG A 81 5.39 -17.78 20.93
C ARG A 81 6.32 -16.91 20.09
N SER A 82 7.57 -16.72 20.52
CA SER A 82 8.58 -15.98 19.78
C SER A 82 9.00 -16.71 18.50
N PHE A 83 9.08 -18.03 18.55
CA PHE A 83 9.40 -18.92 17.43
C PHE A 83 8.23 -19.05 16.45
N SER A 84 6.99 -18.98 16.93
CA SER A 84 5.77 -18.92 16.12
C SER A 84 5.50 -17.54 15.52
N SER A 85 6.31 -16.52 15.85
CA SER A 85 6.22 -15.21 15.19
C SER A 85 6.69 -15.32 13.73
N GLU A 86 6.22 -14.43 12.87
CA GLU A 86 6.63 -14.41 11.45
C GLU A 86 8.16 -14.29 11.29
N LEU A 87 8.81 -13.54 12.19
CA LEU A 87 10.24 -13.36 12.21
C LEU A 87 10.97 -14.63 12.67
N GLY A 88 10.46 -15.33 13.69
CA GLY A 88 11.00 -16.61 14.16
C GLY A 88 10.93 -17.71 13.10
N ILE A 89 9.79 -17.81 12.41
CA ILE A 89 9.61 -18.71 11.27
C ILE A 89 10.61 -18.36 10.15
N GLY A 90 10.82 -17.07 9.88
CA GLY A 90 11.80 -16.60 8.90
C GLY A 90 13.23 -17.03 9.23
N VAL A 91 13.65 -16.88 10.49
CA VAL A 91 14.98 -17.30 10.97
C VAL A 91 15.16 -18.81 10.81
N LEU A 92 14.17 -19.64 11.20
CA LEU A 92 14.28 -21.09 11.03
C LEU A 92 14.39 -21.52 9.57
N LYS A 93 13.64 -20.88 8.66
CA LYS A 93 13.79 -21.17 7.23
C LYS A 93 15.21 -20.89 6.75
N CYS A 94 15.78 -19.75 7.15
CA CYS A 94 17.14 -19.38 6.78
C CYS A 94 18.19 -20.34 7.34
N THR A 95 18.07 -20.75 8.60
CA THR A 95 19.01 -21.70 9.21
C THR A 95 18.90 -23.08 8.57
N LEU A 96 17.69 -23.56 8.29
CA LEU A 96 17.48 -24.84 7.61
C LEU A 96 18.02 -24.82 6.18
N ALA A 97 17.78 -23.74 5.43
CA ALA A 97 18.31 -23.62 4.08
C ALA A 97 19.85 -23.57 4.09
N TYR A 98 20.45 -22.78 4.98
CA TYR A 98 21.91 -22.73 5.11
C TYR A 98 22.48 -24.10 5.50
N PHE A 99 21.81 -24.83 6.41
CA PHE A 99 22.18 -26.20 6.74
C PHE A 99 22.20 -27.09 5.50
N LEU A 100 21.12 -27.10 4.70
CA LEU A 100 21.06 -27.87 3.45
C LEU A 100 22.13 -27.45 2.44
N GLY A 101 22.36 -26.15 2.27
CA GLY A 101 23.41 -25.65 1.37
C GLY A 101 24.81 -26.05 1.82
N SER A 102 25.05 -26.11 3.13
CA SER A 102 26.35 -26.50 3.71
C SER A 102 26.66 -28.00 3.53
N LEU A 103 25.64 -28.85 3.36
CA LEU A 103 25.82 -30.27 3.05
C LEU A 103 26.61 -30.47 1.75
N ALA A 104 26.49 -29.56 0.77
CA ALA A 104 27.26 -29.60 -0.46
C ALA A 104 28.78 -29.46 -0.24
N THR A 105 29.17 -28.83 0.88
CA THR A 105 30.56 -28.65 1.28
C THR A 105 31.04 -29.81 2.14
N PHE A 106 30.24 -30.22 3.13
CA PHE A 106 30.67 -31.16 4.16
C PHE A 106 30.40 -32.64 3.83
N VAL A 107 29.47 -32.95 2.93
CA VAL A 107 29.14 -34.33 2.56
C VAL A 107 29.85 -34.70 1.25
N PRO A 108 30.83 -35.63 1.27
CA PRO A 108 31.60 -36.00 0.07
C PRO A 108 30.74 -36.53 -1.07
N ALA A 109 29.66 -37.26 -0.75
CA ALA A 109 28.72 -37.78 -1.75
C ALA A 109 28.02 -36.67 -2.56
N ILE A 110 27.74 -35.52 -1.93
CA ILE A 110 27.09 -34.38 -2.61
C ILE A 110 28.16 -33.52 -3.30
N ALA A 111 29.33 -33.34 -2.68
CA ALA A 111 30.42 -32.57 -3.24
C ALA A 111 30.92 -33.16 -4.57
N THR A 112 31.00 -34.49 -4.68
CA THR A 112 31.41 -35.19 -5.91
C THR A 112 30.43 -34.98 -7.08
N MET A 113 29.13 -34.74 -6.82
CA MET A 113 28.16 -34.39 -7.86
C MET A 113 28.45 -33.03 -8.51
N VAL A 114 29.03 -32.10 -7.75
CA VAL A 114 29.36 -30.74 -8.20
C VAL A 114 30.64 -30.74 -9.05
N GLY A 115 31.67 -31.48 -8.62
CA GLY A 115 32.93 -31.61 -9.35
C GLY A 115 33.93 -32.49 -8.61
N HIS A 116 34.92 -33.02 -9.34
CA HIS A 116 35.94 -33.93 -8.77
C HIS A 116 36.96 -33.20 -7.89
N ARG A 117 37.14 -31.87 -8.07
CA ARG A 117 37.87 -31.00 -7.15
C ARG A 117 36.89 -30.17 -6.33
N GLN A 118 37.04 -30.17 -5.01
CA GLN A 118 36.23 -29.42 -4.03
C GLN A 118 36.38 -27.89 -4.11
N ASP A 119 36.88 -27.35 -5.24
CA ASP A 119 37.08 -25.92 -5.40
C ASP A 119 35.73 -25.20 -5.37
N SER A 120 35.58 -24.25 -4.45
CA SER A 120 34.39 -23.35 -4.34
C SER A 120 33.04 -24.01 -4.03
N THR A 121 33.00 -25.21 -3.44
CA THR A 121 31.73 -25.84 -3.01
C THR A 121 30.92 -25.01 -2.00
N HIS A 122 31.60 -24.16 -1.21
CA HIS A 122 30.95 -23.18 -0.32
C HIS A 122 30.02 -22.20 -1.05
N LEU A 123 30.19 -22.01 -2.36
CA LEU A 123 29.32 -21.18 -3.19
C LEU A 123 27.85 -21.62 -3.11
N VAL A 124 27.59 -22.94 -2.96
CA VAL A 124 26.22 -23.46 -2.80
C VAL A 124 25.55 -22.84 -1.58
N ALA A 125 26.22 -22.84 -0.43
CA ALA A 125 25.70 -22.25 0.80
C ALA A 125 25.52 -20.73 0.66
N THR A 126 26.46 -20.05 -0.01
CA THR A 126 26.36 -18.60 -0.29
C THR A 126 25.12 -18.26 -1.12
N VAL A 127 24.91 -18.97 -2.24
CA VAL A 127 23.74 -18.80 -3.13
C VAL A 127 22.43 -19.07 -2.38
N THR A 128 22.44 -20.07 -1.50
CA THR A 128 21.26 -20.45 -0.70
C THR A 128 20.77 -19.30 0.18
N VAL A 129 21.70 -18.57 0.81
CA VAL A 129 21.39 -17.43 1.71
C VAL A 129 21.02 -16.18 0.91
N TYR A 130 21.69 -15.94 -0.21
CA TYR A 130 21.47 -14.75 -1.07
C TYR A 130 20.01 -14.60 -1.50
N PHE A 131 19.33 -15.70 -1.85
CA PHE A 131 17.94 -15.66 -2.27
C PHE A 131 16.91 -15.63 -1.12
N HIS A 132 17.34 -15.77 0.14
CA HIS A 132 16.51 -15.75 1.36
C HIS A 132 15.25 -16.66 1.30
N PRO A 133 15.21 -17.83 1.95
CA PRO A 133 14.07 -18.76 1.88
C PRO A 133 12.78 -18.23 2.52
N ALA A 134 12.83 -17.17 3.32
CA ALA A 134 11.69 -16.59 4.02
C ALA A 134 10.78 -15.70 3.14
N ARG A 135 11.05 -15.57 1.83
CA ARG A 135 10.22 -14.76 0.92
C ARG A 135 8.92 -15.49 0.49
N SER A 136 8.04 -14.74 -0.18
CA SER A 136 6.83 -15.30 -0.82
C SER A 136 7.18 -16.19 -2.03
N LYS A 137 6.26 -17.07 -2.43
CA LYS A 137 6.45 -17.90 -3.64
C LYS A 137 6.64 -17.04 -4.89
N GLY A 138 5.88 -15.95 -5.01
CA GLY A 138 6.02 -14.98 -6.11
C GLY A 138 7.42 -14.38 -6.20
N SER A 139 7.95 -13.93 -5.06
CA SER A 139 9.33 -13.42 -4.96
C SER A 139 10.38 -14.48 -5.32
N MET A 140 10.15 -15.74 -4.91
CA MET A 140 11.03 -16.87 -5.25
C MET A 140 11.04 -17.19 -6.76
N TYR A 141 9.90 -17.08 -7.45
CA TYR A 141 9.87 -17.22 -8.91
C TYR A 141 10.65 -16.10 -9.60
N LYS A 142 10.52 -14.85 -9.11
CA LYS A 142 11.32 -13.73 -9.62
C LYS A 142 12.81 -13.97 -9.38
N ALA A 143 13.18 -14.42 -8.18
CA ALA A 143 14.55 -14.77 -7.83
C ALA A 143 15.14 -15.83 -8.77
N LEU A 144 14.38 -16.88 -9.10
CA LEU A 144 14.79 -17.92 -10.04
C LEU A 144 15.08 -17.32 -11.43
N ILE A 145 14.20 -16.48 -11.96
CA ILE A 145 14.39 -15.82 -13.27
C ILE A 145 15.65 -14.95 -13.23
N CYS A 146 15.83 -14.13 -12.19
CA CYS A 146 17.02 -13.29 -12.03
C CYS A 146 18.31 -14.12 -11.90
N ALA A 147 18.28 -15.26 -11.18
CA ALA A 147 19.41 -16.17 -11.06
C ALA A 147 19.80 -16.79 -12.41
N CYS A 148 18.81 -17.23 -13.19
CA CYS A 148 19.03 -17.76 -14.53
C CYS A 148 19.65 -16.69 -15.45
N LEU A 149 19.11 -15.48 -15.47
CA LEU A 149 19.66 -14.37 -16.28
C LEU A 149 21.09 -14.02 -15.86
N ALA A 150 21.37 -13.96 -14.56
CA ALA A 150 22.71 -13.71 -14.02
C ALA A 150 23.71 -14.78 -14.49
N PHE A 151 23.32 -16.05 -14.43
CA PHE A 151 24.17 -17.14 -14.89
C PHE A 151 24.39 -17.11 -16.41
N VAL A 152 23.33 -16.91 -17.20
CA VAL A 152 23.43 -16.81 -18.67
C VAL A 152 24.36 -15.68 -19.07
N TYR A 153 24.28 -14.52 -18.41
CA TYR A 153 25.18 -13.40 -18.66
C TYR A 153 26.64 -13.73 -18.26
N ALA A 154 26.86 -14.36 -17.11
CA ALA A 154 28.20 -14.78 -16.70
C ALA A 154 28.81 -15.82 -17.66
N ALA A 155 28.00 -16.77 -18.14
CA ALA A 155 28.41 -17.75 -19.15
C ALA A 155 28.72 -17.07 -20.49
N PHE A 156 27.88 -16.13 -20.94
CA PHE A 156 28.12 -15.34 -22.15
C PHE A 156 29.46 -14.58 -22.08
N LEU A 157 29.71 -13.85 -20.98
CA LEU A 157 30.98 -13.15 -20.78
C LEU A 157 32.18 -14.10 -20.78
N SER A 158 32.04 -15.25 -20.11
CA SER A 158 33.14 -16.21 -19.98
C SER A 158 33.48 -16.89 -21.31
N ILE A 159 32.45 -17.36 -22.04
CA ILE A 159 32.64 -18.02 -23.34
C ILE A 159 33.23 -17.02 -24.35
N THR A 160 32.68 -15.80 -24.42
CA THR A 160 33.17 -14.80 -25.36
C THR A 160 34.60 -14.37 -25.02
N SER A 161 34.95 -14.24 -23.74
CA SER A 161 36.32 -13.99 -23.29
C SER A 161 37.29 -15.09 -23.73
N MET A 162 36.91 -16.37 -23.56
CA MET A 162 37.73 -17.50 -24.03
C MET A 162 37.91 -17.48 -25.55
N CYS A 163 36.84 -17.23 -26.31
CA CYS A 163 36.91 -17.14 -27.77
C CYS A 163 37.84 -16.01 -28.23
N VAL A 164 37.83 -14.86 -27.55
CA VAL A 164 38.73 -13.75 -27.85
C VAL A 164 40.18 -14.16 -27.58
N THR A 165 40.50 -14.74 -26.42
CA THR A 165 41.89 -15.17 -26.15
C THR A 165 42.37 -16.24 -27.13
N MET A 166 41.53 -17.23 -27.45
CA MET A 166 41.84 -18.27 -28.43
C MET A 166 42.14 -17.67 -29.81
N PHE A 167 41.34 -16.71 -30.27
CA PHE A 167 41.58 -16.02 -31.53
C PHE A 167 42.95 -15.31 -31.57
N PHE A 168 43.30 -14.56 -30.52
CA PHE A 168 44.59 -13.84 -30.46
C PHE A 168 45.80 -14.77 -30.31
N GLN A 169 45.61 -15.96 -29.75
CA GLN A 169 46.63 -16.99 -29.68
C GLN A 169 46.80 -17.71 -31.02
N ASP A 170 45.72 -18.23 -31.61
CA ASP A 170 45.80 -19.08 -32.82
C ASP A 170 46.09 -18.31 -34.11
N THR A 171 45.62 -17.06 -34.23
CA THR A 171 45.77 -16.29 -35.49
C THR A 171 46.91 -15.27 -35.46
N LEU A 172 47.23 -14.72 -34.29
CA LEU A 172 48.16 -13.60 -34.15
C LEU A 172 49.37 -13.91 -33.25
N ASP A 173 49.40 -15.07 -32.58
CA ASP A 173 50.40 -15.50 -31.59
C ASP A 173 50.73 -14.42 -30.52
N LEU A 174 49.76 -13.53 -30.27
CA LEU A 174 49.91 -12.34 -29.41
C LEU A 174 49.07 -12.50 -28.14
N LEU A 175 49.45 -13.48 -27.32
CA LEU A 175 48.72 -13.83 -26.10
C LEU A 175 48.54 -12.65 -25.13
N SER A 176 49.58 -11.81 -24.98
CA SER A 176 49.55 -10.63 -24.10
C SER A 176 48.48 -9.61 -24.49
N LEU A 177 48.21 -9.46 -25.79
CA LEU A 177 47.17 -8.56 -26.29
C LEU A 177 45.77 -9.12 -26.00
N GLY A 178 45.60 -10.44 -26.15
CA GLY A 178 44.39 -11.15 -25.75
C GLY A 178 44.07 -10.95 -24.26
N HIS A 179 45.06 -11.12 -23.38
CA HIS A 179 44.88 -10.88 -21.94
C HIS A 179 44.55 -9.42 -21.62
N ALA A 180 45.19 -8.45 -22.29
CA ALA A 180 44.87 -7.02 -22.12
C ALA A 180 43.42 -6.71 -22.52
N LEU A 181 42.93 -7.28 -23.64
CA LEU A 181 41.55 -7.13 -24.07
C LEU A 181 40.56 -7.79 -23.12
N VAL A 182 40.88 -8.98 -22.60
CA VAL A 182 40.07 -9.64 -21.56
C VAL A 182 39.92 -8.74 -20.34
N LEU A 183 40.99 -8.11 -19.90
CA LEU A 183 41.00 -7.26 -18.72
C LEU A 183 40.21 -5.95 -18.94
N ILE A 184 40.38 -5.28 -20.08
CA ILE A 184 39.69 -4.02 -20.36
C ILE A 184 38.21 -4.26 -20.69
N LEU A 185 37.92 -5.13 -21.66
CA LEU A 185 36.57 -5.28 -22.21
C LEU A 185 35.67 -6.15 -21.32
N PHE A 186 36.15 -7.32 -20.89
CA PHE A 186 35.32 -8.29 -20.17
C PHE A 186 35.35 -8.06 -18.66
N CYS A 187 36.52 -7.78 -18.08
CA CYS A 187 36.60 -7.45 -16.66
C CYS A 187 36.12 -6.01 -16.40
N GLY A 188 36.70 -5.01 -17.07
CA GLY A 188 36.30 -3.60 -16.93
C GLY A 188 34.88 -3.34 -17.45
N GLY A 189 34.64 -3.60 -18.74
CA GLY A 189 33.34 -3.37 -19.37
C GLY A 189 32.24 -4.31 -18.87
N GLY A 190 32.52 -5.62 -18.79
CA GLY A 190 31.54 -6.63 -18.37
C GLY A 190 31.08 -6.46 -16.92
N LEU A 191 31.98 -6.19 -15.97
CA LEU A 191 31.61 -5.89 -14.58
C LEU A 191 31.03 -4.47 -14.43
N GLY A 192 31.51 -3.51 -15.21
CA GLY A 192 30.93 -2.16 -15.28
C GLY A 192 29.47 -2.18 -15.69
N PHE A 193 29.11 -3.00 -16.68
CA PHE A 193 27.72 -3.20 -17.09
C PHE A 193 26.86 -3.82 -16.00
N ILE A 194 27.38 -4.83 -15.27
CA ILE A 194 26.69 -5.39 -14.09
C ILE A 194 26.44 -4.30 -13.05
N GLY A 195 27.44 -3.44 -12.79
CA GLY A 195 27.33 -2.31 -11.88
C GLY A 195 26.28 -1.28 -12.30
N TRP A 196 26.23 -0.96 -13.59
CA TRP A 196 25.22 -0.07 -14.16
C TRP A 196 23.81 -0.64 -14.04
N ILE A 197 23.60 -1.92 -14.35
CA ILE A 197 22.31 -2.61 -14.17
C ILE A 197 21.87 -2.60 -12.71
N LYS A 198 22.81 -2.86 -11.79
CA LYS A 198 22.57 -2.82 -10.34
C LYS A 198 22.05 -1.44 -9.91
N GLN A 199 22.66 -0.36 -10.37
CA GLN A 199 22.23 1.01 -10.04
C GLN A 199 20.90 1.39 -10.73
N LYS A 200 20.77 1.09 -12.02
CA LYS A 200 19.61 1.48 -12.83
C LYS A 200 18.31 0.83 -12.37
N LEU A 201 18.35 -0.45 -11.99
CA LEU A 201 17.14 -1.18 -11.59
C LEU A 201 16.83 -1.04 -10.10
N SER A 202 17.83 -0.78 -9.24
CA SER A 202 17.68 -0.51 -7.80
C SER A 202 16.75 -1.48 -7.03
N ASP A 203 16.58 -2.70 -7.55
CA ASP A 203 15.72 -3.74 -6.97
C ASP A 203 16.57 -4.70 -6.13
N PRO A 204 16.16 -5.02 -4.89
CA PRO A 204 16.93 -5.90 -4.01
C PRO A 204 17.18 -7.30 -4.61
N LEU A 205 16.28 -7.84 -5.43
CA LEU A 205 16.48 -9.14 -6.10
C LEU A 205 17.47 -9.04 -7.25
N VAL A 206 17.41 -7.97 -8.03
CA VAL A 206 18.36 -7.71 -9.12
C VAL A 206 19.76 -7.51 -8.54
N ASN A 207 19.88 -6.81 -7.41
CA ASN A 207 21.16 -6.59 -6.74
C ASN A 207 21.82 -7.91 -6.33
N VAL A 208 21.03 -8.87 -5.83
CA VAL A 208 21.52 -10.23 -5.52
C VAL A 208 21.97 -10.95 -6.78
N ALA A 209 21.19 -10.88 -7.86
CA ALA A 209 21.54 -11.49 -9.14
C ALA A 209 22.79 -10.87 -9.78
N CYS A 210 22.98 -9.55 -9.67
CA CYS A 210 24.21 -8.88 -10.11
C CYS A 210 25.44 -9.34 -9.31
N SER A 211 25.32 -9.47 -7.98
CA SER A 211 26.39 -10.02 -7.14
C SER A 211 26.69 -11.48 -7.48
N LEU A 212 25.67 -12.27 -7.82
CA LEU A 212 25.84 -13.64 -8.29
C LEU A 212 26.54 -13.69 -9.65
N ALA A 213 26.16 -12.82 -10.59
CA ALA A 213 26.77 -12.71 -11.91
C ALA A 213 28.25 -12.31 -11.82
N SER A 214 28.58 -11.32 -10.98
CA SER A 214 29.97 -10.89 -10.79
C SER A 214 30.82 -11.97 -10.13
N LEU A 215 30.31 -12.62 -9.07
CA LEU A 215 31.00 -13.74 -8.43
C LEU A 215 31.23 -14.89 -9.41
N SER A 216 30.20 -15.26 -10.19
CA SER A 216 30.30 -16.34 -11.18
C SER A 216 31.31 -15.99 -12.27
N THR A 217 31.26 -14.76 -12.80
CA THR A 217 32.19 -14.28 -13.84
C THR A 217 33.63 -14.28 -13.34
N ILE A 218 33.89 -13.72 -12.15
CA ILE A 218 35.24 -13.69 -11.56
C ILE A 218 35.74 -15.11 -11.27
N THR A 219 34.88 -15.98 -10.74
CA THR A 219 35.25 -17.36 -10.42
C THR A 219 35.64 -18.14 -11.68
N ILE A 220 34.89 -17.99 -12.77
CA ILE A 220 35.21 -18.64 -14.03
C ILE A 220 36.48 -18.03 -14.63
N LEU A 221 36.59 -16.70 -14.69
CA LEU A 221 37.72 -16.03 -15.34
C LEU A 221 39.07 -16.24 -14.62
N THR A 222 39.06 -16.30 -13.28
CA THR A 222 40.30 -16.42 -12.49
C THR A 222 40.72 -17.85 -12.22
N LYS A 223 39.78 -18.78 -12.06
CA LYS A 223 40.09 -20.18 -11.75
C LYS A 223 40.17 -21.07 -12.98
N GLU A 224 39.63 -20.64 -14.12
CA GLU A 224 39.76 -21.39 -15.36
C GLU A 224 41.10 -21.06 -16.04
N GLY A 225 42.08 -21.95 -15.84
CA GLY A 225 43.38 -21.84 -16.50
C GLY A 225 43.33 -21.94 -18.02
N ALA A 226 42.20 -22.38 -18.60
CA ALA A 226 41.98 -22.41 -20.04
C ALA A 226 41.89 -20.99 -20.64
N VAL A 227 41.31 -20.02 -19.92
CA VAL A 227 41.32 -18.60 -20.36
C VAL A 227 42.76 -18.07 -20.42
N GLN A 228 43.61 -18.47 -19.48
CA GLN A 228 45.00 -18.03 -19.42
C GLN A 228 45.88 -18.70 -20.49
N LYS A 229 45.53 -19.94 -20.87
CA LYS A 229 46.22 -20.74 -21.89
C LYS A 229 45.64 -20.61 -23.31
N GLY A 230 44.57 -19.81 -23.47
CA GLY A 230 43.83 -19.62 -24.73
C GLY A 230 43.11 -20.86 -25.26
N ASP A 231 42.66 -21.74 -24.37
CA ASP A 231 41.94 -22.97 -24.74
C ASP A 231 40.46 -22.88 -24.32
N LEU A 232 39.58 -23.62 -25.01
CA LEU A 232 38.15 -23.68 -24.73
C LEU A 232 37.83 -24.81 -23.75
N SER A 233 37.55 -24.45 -22.49
CA SER A 233 37.06 -25.40 -21.49
C SER A 233 35.71 -24.98 -20.90
N PHE A 234 34.75 -25.89 -21.00
CA PHE A 234 33.40 -25.72 -20.42
C PHE A 234 33.27 -26.29 -19.00
N GLY A 235 34.30 -26.99 -18.51
CA GLY A 235 34.24 -27.74 -17.25
C GLY A 235 33.86 -26.86 -16.06
N LYS A 236 34.47 -25.68 -15.96
CA LYS A 236 34.22 -24.78 -14.83
C LYS A 236 32.91 -24.01 -14.93
N ILE A 237 32.46 -23.71 -16.14
CA ILE A 237 31.14 -23.13 -16.40
C ILE A 237 30.05 -24.10 -15.91
N PHE A 238 30.13 -25.38 -16.27
CA PHE A 238 29.19 -26.41 -15.79
C PHE A 238 29.30 -26.63 -14.28
N GLN A 239 30.50 -26.58 -13.71
CA GLN A 239 30.68 -26.68 -12.26
C GLN A 239 29.98 -25.54 -11.51
N VAL A 240 30.16 -24.28 -11.95
CA VAL A 240 29.46 -23.13 -11.35
C VAL A 240 27.95 -23.23 -11.56
N LEU A 241 27.48 -23.66 -12.73
CA LEU A 241 26.06 -23.89 -13.00
C LEU A 241 25.44 -24.85 -11.99
N LYS A 242 26.09 -26.00 -11.75
CA LYS A 242 25.63 -27.00 -10.77
C LYS A 242 25.56 -26.42 -9.37
N MET A 243 26.54 -25.61 -8.96
CA MET A 243 26.53 -24.95 -7.65
C MET A 243 25.35 -23.98 -7.51
N VAL A 244 25.10 -23.15 -8.52
CA VAL A 244 23.99 -22.19 -8.53
C VAL A 244 22.64 -22.91 -8.49
N ILE A 245 22.44 -23.93 -9.34
CA ILE A 245 21.21 -24.73 -9.35
C ILE A 245 20.98 -25.37 -7.98
N MET A 246 21.99 -26.01 -7.39
CA MET A 246 21.85 -26.66 -6.09
C MET A 246 21.44 -25.66 -5.00
N GLY A 247 22.07 -24.49 -4.96
CA GLY A 247 21.75 -23.45 -3.98
C GLY A 247 20.32 -22.91 -4.14
N VAL A 248 19.90 -22.61 -5.37
CA VAL A 248 18.54 -22.14 -5.66
C VAL A 248 17.50 -23.21 -5.32
N VAL A 249 17.75 -24.47 -5.67
CA VAL A 249 16.85 -25.59 -5.36
C VAL A 249 16.73 -25.78 -3.84
N ALA A 250 17.83 -25.71 -3.09
CA ALA A 250 17.79 -25.81 -1.62
C ALA A 250 16.91 -24.70 -1.01
N THR A 251 17.11 -23.44 -1.44
CA THR A 251 16.30 -22.30 -0.96
C THR A 251 14.82 -22.46 -1.33
N MET A 252 14.51 -22.82 -2.57
CA MET A 252 13.13 -23.00 -3.04
C MET A 252 12.43 -24.15 -2.30
N THR A 253 13.15 -25.26 -2.06
CA THR A 253 12.62 -26.42 -1.32
C THR A 253 12.20 -26.01 0.09
N VAL A 254 13.06 -25.30 0.82
CA VAL A 254 12.71 -24.81 2.16
C VAL A 254 11.57 -23.79 2.10
N SER A 255 11.60 -22.84 1.16
CA SER A 255 10.57 -21.81 1.04
C SER A 255 9.18 -22.39 0.75
N PHE A 256 9.10 -23.44 -0.06
CA PHE A 256 7.83 -24.03 -0.51
C PHE A 256 7.29 -25.10 0.44
N LEU A 257 8.16 -25.84 1.13
CA LEU A 257 7.75 -26.92 2.03
C LEU A 257 7.58 -26.45 3.48
N VAL A 258 8.43 -25.53 3.96
CA VAL A 258 8.40 -25.07 5.35
C VAL A 258 7.59 -23.78 5.44
N PHE A 259 6.40 -23.84 6.06
CA PHE A 259 5.47 -22.72 6.26
C PHE A 259 5.25 -21.84 4.99
N PRO A 260 4.67 -22.37 3.91
CA PRO A 260 4.61 -21.68 2.62
C PRO A 260 3.93 -20.31 2.70
N ILE A 261 4.65 -19.27 2.27
CA ILE A 261 4.16 -17.89 2.23
C ILE A 261 3.69 -17.56 0.82
N SER A 262 2.42 -17.18 0.66
CA SER A 262 1.84 -16.80 -0.63
C SER A 262 1.60 -15.30 -0.70
N ALA A 263 2.12 -14.67 -1.76
CA ALA A 263 1.89 -13.27 -2.10
C ALA A 263 0.42 -12.98 -2.36
N ARG A 264 -0.34 -13.93 -2.94
CA ARG A 264 -1.80 -13.80 -3.13
C ARG A 264 -2.54 -13.62 -1.81
N LYS A 265 -2.23 -14.47 -0.82
CA LYS A 265 -2.82 -14.37 0.53
C LYS A 265 -2.41 -13.07 1.22
N LYS A 266 -1.14 -12.66 1.08
CA LYS A 266 -0.65 -11.39 1.62
C LYS A 266 -1.32 -10.19 0.97
N LEU A 267 -1.54 -10.22 -0.36
CA LEU A 267 -2.24 -9.16 -1.09
C LEU A 267 -3.67 -8.99 -0.57
N ARG A 268 -4.42 -10.08 -0.44
CA ARG A 268 -5.80 -10.06 0.09
C ARG A 268 -5.85 -9.53 1.52
N SER A 269 -4.97 -10.04 2.39
CA SER A 269 -4.82 -9.53 3.77
C SER A 269 -4.50 -8.05 3.80
N ASN A 270 -3.59 -7.58 2.94
CA ASN A 270 -3.20 -6.18 2.87
C ASN A 270 -4.35 -5.30 2.37
N LEU A 271 -5.11 -5.77 1.37
CA LEU A 271 -6.30 -5.07 0.89
C LEU A 271 -7.36 -4.94 2.00
N THR A 272 -7.59 -5.96 2.83
CA THR A 272 -8.48 -5.85 4.01
C THR A 272 -8.04 -4.73 4.95
N VAL A 273 -6.73 -4.65 5.26
CA VAL A 273 -6.18 -3.60 6.13
C VAL A 273 -6.37 -2.22 5.50
N VAL A 274 -6.13 -2.10 4.18
CA VAL A 274 -6.32 -0.84 3.46
C VAL A 274 -7.80 -0.42 3.48
N THR A 275 -8.74 -1.33 3.23
CA THR A 275 -10.18 -1.00 3.24
C THR A 275 -10.70 -0.68 4.65
N GLU A 276 -10.26 -1.41 5.67
CA GLU A 276 -10.62 -1.13 7.06
C GLU A 276 -10.12 0.25 7.51
N THR A 277 -8.86 0.58 7.18
CA THR A 277 -8.28 1.90 7.52
C THR A 277 -8.94 3.03 6.73
N LEU A 278 -9.33 2.81 5.46
CA LEU A 278 -10.13 3.76 4.69
C LEU A 278 -11.48 4.05 5.35
N ALA A 279 -12.17 3.03 5.89
CA ALA A 279 -13.43 3.20 6.60
C ALA A 279 -13.28 4.14 7.81
N ILE A 280 -12.26 3.89 8.63
CA ILE A 280 -11.98 4.69 9.83
C ILE A 280 -11.64 6.13 9.44
N MET A 281 -10.75 6.31 8.47
CA MET A 281 -10.33 7.64 8.03
C MET A 281 -11.49 8.42 7.40
N LEU A 282 -12.34 7.79 6.59
CA LEU A 282 -13.52 8.42 6.00
C LEU A 282 -14.51 8.91 7.07
N ALA A 283 -14.79 8.06 8.06
CA ALA A 283 -15.71 8.39 9.15
C ALA A 283 -15.18 9.61 9.94
N ILE A 284 -13.91 9.59 10.35
CA ILE A 284 -13.29 10.68 11.11
C ILE A 284 -13.23 11.96 10.28
N ILE A 285 -12.76 11.92 9.03
CA ILE A 285 -12.68 13.12 8.16
C ILE A 285 -14.05 13.76 7.99
N THR A 286 -15.10 12.95 7.79
CA THR A 286 -16.46 13.46 7.64
C THR A 286 -16.98 14.04 8.96
N GLU A 287 -16.74 13.39 10.09
CA GLU A 287 -17.15 13.90 11.40
C GLU A 287 -16.45 15.23 11.74
N SER A 288 -15.14 15.31 11.48
CA SER A 288 -14.34 16.50 11.69
C SER A 288 -14.83 17.66 10.83
N PHE A 289 -15.10 17.42 9.54
CA PHE A 289 -15.68 18.42 8.64
C PHE A 289 -17.02 18.94 9.16
N LEU A 290 -17.91 18.04 9.58
CA LEU A 290 -19.25 18.42 10.06
C LEU A 290 -19.24 19.14 11.41
N LYS A 291 -18.19 18.94 12.22
CA LYS A 291 -17.96 19.67 13.49
C LYS A 291 -17.19 20.97 13.28
N GLY A 292 -16.55 21.17 12.12
CA GLY A 292 -15.69 22.31 11.85
C GLY A 292 -14.43 22.37 12.71
N SER A 293 -13.91 21.22 13.17
CA SER A 293 -12.75 21.18 14.06
C SER A 293 -11.73 20.10 13.67
N GLU A 294 -10.45 20.48 13.68
CA GLU A 294 -9.32 19.59 13.39
C GLU A 294 -8.98 18.62 14.55
N LYS A 295 -9.54 18.81 15.75
CA LYS A 295 -9.15 18.05 16.97
C LYS A 295 -9.19 16.53 16.79
N GLU A 296 -10.14 16.03 16.01
CA GLU A 296 -10.30 14.60 15.73
C GLU A 296 -9.26 14.03 14.78
N LEU A 297 -8.74 14.85 13.85
CA LEU A 297 -7.63 14.45 12.96
C LEU A 297 -6.30 14.33 13.73
N LEU A 298 -6.22 14.92 14.91
CA LEU A 298 -5.07 14.82 15.81
C LEU A 298 -5.20 13.65 16.80
N ASP A 299 -6.34 12.96 16.85
CA ASP A 299 -6.56 11.85 17.78
C ASP A 299 -5.67 10.64 17.45
N ALA A 300 -5.39 9.85 18.49
CA ALA A 300 -4.60 8.62 18.38
C ALA A 300 -5.25 7.60 17.43
N GLU A 301 -6.58 7.60 17.34
CA GLU A 301 -7.33 6.72 16.46
C GLU A 301 -7.03 7.00 14.97
N PHE A 302 -7.11 8.28 14.56
CA PHE A 302 -6.82 8.69 13.19
C PHE A 302 -5.35 8.50 12.82
N THR A 303 -4.43 8.94 13.68
CA THR A 303 -2.99 8.85 13.42
C THR A 303 -2.50 7.41 13.30
N ASN A 304 -3.04 6.51 14.13
CA ASN A 304 -2.75 5.08 14.04
C ASN A 304 -3.35 4.46 12.76
N ALA A 305 -4.60 4.79 12.41
CA ALA A 305 -5.23 4.33 11.17
C ALA A 305 -4.44 4.80 9.93
N ALA A 306 -4.03 6.08 9.90
CA ALA A 306 -3.24 6.65 8.83
C ALA A 306 -1.84 6.01 8.72
N ALA A 307 -1.17 5.72 9.84
CA ALA A 307 0.11 5.03 9.85
C ALA A 307 0.00 3.59 9.31
N ARG A 308 -1.03 2.84 9.74
CA ARG A 308 -1.32 1.49 9.21
C ARG A 308 -1.67 1.54 7.72
N HIS A 309 -2.48 2.51 7.31
CA HIS A 309 -2.84 2.70 5.91
C HIS A 309 -1.59 2.98 5.06
N LYS A 310 -0.72 3.91 5.48
CA LYS A 310 0.52 4.23 4.78
C LYS A 310 1.45 3.02 4.65
N ALA A 311 1.59 2.24 5.72
CA ALA A 311 2.40 1.02 5.72
C ALA A 311 1.84 -0.01 4.72
N ALA A 312 0.53 -0.31 4.77
CA ALA A 312 -0.13 -1.27 3.89
C ALA A 312 -0.14 -0.81 2.42
N TYR A 313 -0.40 0.48 2.18
CA TYR A 313 -0.41 1.10 0.86
C TYR A 313 0.97 1.04 0.17
N SER A 314 2.05 1.32 0.92
CA SER A 314 3.42 1.35 0.36
C SER A 314 3.88 0.00 -0.21
N VAL A 315 3.32 -1.11 0.26
CA VAL A 315 3.71 -2.47 -0.14
C VAL A 315 2.75 -3.05 -1.19
N LEU A 316 1.62 -2.41 -1.46
CA LEU A 316 0.54 -2.91 -2.32
C LEU A 316 1.01 -3.24 -3.75
N ASP A 317 1.72 -2.33 -4.41
CA ASP A 317 2.21 -2.54 -5.80
C ASP A 317 3.20 -3.71 -5.89
N ASN A 318 4.08 -3.85 -4.88
CA ASN A 318 5.00 -4.98 -4.80
C ASN A 318 4.26 -6.31 -4.61
N LEU A 319 3.22 -6.34 -3.77
CA LEU A 319 2.39 -7.54 -3.60
C LEU A 319 1.64 -7.92 -4.87
N VAL A 320 1.13 -6.94 -5.64
CA VAL A 320 0.49 -7.20 -6.94
C VAL A 320 1.49 -7.78 -7.94
N LYS A 321 2.74 -7.29 -7.98
CA LYS A 321 3.80 -7.83 -8.85
C LYS A 321 4.19 -9.27 -8.46
N GLU A 322 4.32 -9.55 -7.18
CA GLU A 322 4.62 -10.91 -6.70
C GLU A 322 3.44 -11.87 -6.91
N ALA A 323 2.22 -11.42 -6.64
CA ALA A 323 1.00 -12.19 -6.88
C ALA A 323 0.84 -12.54 -8.36
N LYS A 324 1.22 -11.64 -9.28
CA LYS A 324 1.26 -11.93 -10.73
C LYS A 324 2.00 -13.22 -11.02
N LEU A 325 3.21 -13.38 -10.50
CA LEU A 325 4.03 -14.56 -10.76
C LEU A 325 3.41 -15.84 -10.17
N GLU A 326 2.78 -15.74 -9.00
CA GLU A 326 2.04 -16.87 -8.42
C GLU A 326 0.80 -17.26 -9.24
N HIS A 327 0.04 -16.30 -9.74
CA HIS A 327 -1.13 -16.53 -10.58
C HIS A 327 -0.76 -17.12 -11.94
N PHE A 328 0.29 -16.59 -12.57
CA PHE A 328 0.79 -17.12 -13.84
C PHE A 328 1.32 -18.55 -13.69
N ALA A 329 2.03 -18.85 -12.60
CA ALA A 329 2.47 -20.21 -12.28
C ALA A 329 1.28 -21.15 -12.00
N ALA A 330 0.28 -20.69 -11.25
CA ALA A 330 -0.92 -21.47 -10.91
C ALA A 330 -1.93 -21.61 -12.07
N GLY A 331 -1.79 -20.81 -13.13
CA GLY A 331 -2.73 -20.77 -14.25
C GLY A 331 -4.01 -19.97 -13.97
N THR A 332 -4.05 -19.12 -12.94
CA THR A 332 -5.23 -18.29 -12.62
C THR A 332 -5.04 -16.83 -13.05
N GLU A 333 -4.80 -16.63 -14.34
CA GLU A 333 -4.51 -15.30 -14.92
C GLU A 333 -5.67 -14.31 -14.78
N LYS A 334 -6.91 -14.80 -14.91
CA LYS A 334 -8.12 -13.97 -14.80
C LYS A 334 -8.29 -13.38 -13.39
N GLU A 335 -8.10 -14.20 -12.36
CA GLU A 335 -8.08 -13.73 -10.97
C GLU A 335 -7.06 -12.61 -10.77
N TYR A 336 -5.85 -12.76 -11.32
CA TYR A 336 -4.84 -11.70 -11.26
C TYR A 336 -5.31 -10.39 -11.92
N ARG A 337 -5.97 -10.46 -13.07
CA ARG A 337 -6.48 -9.25 -13.75
C ARG A 337 -7.50 -8.53 -12.88
N LEU A 338 -8.38 -9.28 -12.21
CA LEU A 338 -9.38 -8.73 -11.28
C LEU A 338 -8.74 -8.18 -10.00
N GLU A 339 -7.82 -8.91 -9.36
CA GLU A 339 -7.08 -8.42 -8.18
C GLU A 339 -6.24 -7.18 -8.50
N LYS A 340 -5.68 -7.08 -9.72
CA LYS A 340 -4.98 -5.87 -10.19
C LYS A 340 -5.93 -4.70 -10.39
N LYS A 341 -7.10 -4.92 -11.01
CA LYS A 341 -8.15 -3.89 -11.12
C LYS A 341 -8.59 -3.43 -9.73
N LEU A 342 -8.78 -4.36 -8.81
CA LEU A 342 -9.16 -4.10 -7.43
C LEU A 342 -8.13 -3.21 -6.71
N ALA A 343 -6.84 -3.57 -6.80
CA ALA A 343 -5.77 -2.77 -6.20
C ALA A 343 -5.72 -1.34 -6.77
N ARG A 344 -5.95 -1.17 -8.08
CA ARG A 344 -6.06 0.16 -8.71
C ARG A 344 -7.24 0.95 -8.19
N LYS A 345 -8.43 0.35 -8.10
CA LYS A 345 -9.62 1.03 -7.55
C LYS A 345 -9.42 1.47 -6.10
N VAL A 346 -8.74 0.66 -5.29
CA VAL A 346 -8.36 1.05 -3.93
C VAL A 346 -7.39 2.24 -3.93
N GLN A 347 -6.43 2.29 -4.86
CA GLN A 347 -5.53 3.44 -5.01
C GLN A 347 -6.29 4.72 -5.39
N ASP A 348 -7.23 4.62 -6.34
CA ASP A 348 -8.07 5.74 -6.77
C ASP A 348 -8.93 6.28 -5.60
N ILE A 349 -9.49 5.37 -4.79
CA ILE A 349 -10.26 5.71 -3.59
C ILE A 349 -9.37 6.39 -2.53
N THR A 350 -8.16 5.87 -2.30
CA THR A 350 -7.19 6.50 -1.38
C THR A 350 -6.84 7.92 -1.81
N HIS A 351 -6.64 8.15 -3.11
CA HIS A 351 -6.38 9.48 -3.65
C HIS A 351 -7.55 10.44 -3.39
N ASN A 352 -8.79 9.99 -3.66
CA ASN A 352 -9.98 10.82 -3.43
C ASN A 352 -10.25 11.09 -1.95
N LEU A 353 -9.91 10.16 -1.05
CA LEU A 353 -9.92 10.42 0.40
C LEU A 353 -8.97 11.56 0.79
N GLY A 354 -7.82 11.68 0.11
CA GLY A 354 -6.93 12.83 0.23
C GLY A 354 -7.60 14.14 -0.15
N GLY A 355 -8.43 14.12 -1.21
CA GLY A 355 -9.29 15.23 -1.61
C GLY A 355 -10.27 15.66 -0.51
N LEU A 356 -11.00 14.72 0.10
CA LEU A 356 -11.89 15.02 1.25
C LEU A 356 -11.12 15.64 2.43
N ARG A 357 -9.95 15.09 2.76
CA ARG A 357 -9.11 15.61 3.84
C ARG A 357 -8.66 17.04 3.56
N SER A 358 -8.28 17.35 2.32
CA SER A 358 -7.87 18.69 1.91
C SER A 358 -9.02 19.69 2.01
N ALA A 359 -10.23 19.30 1.61
CA ALA A 359 -11.43 20.13 1.72
C ALA A 359 -11.79 20.43 3.18
N ALA A 360 -11.65 19.43 4.06
CA ALA A 360 -11.82 19.63 5.51
C ALA A 360 -10.77 20.58 6.10
N ALA A 361 -9.50 20.42 5.73
CA ALA A 361 -8.43 21.29 6.20
C ALA A 361 -8.63 22.75 5.78
N LEU A 362 -9.04 22.98 4.52
CA LEU A 362 -9.37 24.32 4.01
C LEU A 362 -10.51 24.94 4.81
N GLN A 363 -11.56 24.18 5.08
CA GLN A 363 -12.69 24.63 5.88
C GLN A 363 -12.29 24.99 7.34
N PHE A 364 -11.40 24.22 7.98
CA PHE A 364 -10.88 24.58 9.31
C PHE A 364 -10.05 25.86 9.30
N GLN A 365 -9.28 26.09 8.24
CA GLN A 365 -8.49 27.32 8.09
C GLN A 365 -9.39 28.53 7.93
N LEU A 366 -10.43 28.43 7.09
CA LEU A 366 -11.41 29.51 6.92
C LEU A 366 -12.10 29.84 8.23
N LEU A 367 -12.65 28.84 8.94
CA LEU A 367 -13.30 29.07 10.24
C LEU A 367 -12.36 29.67 11.29
N LYS A 368 -11.06 29.33 11.25
CA LYS A 368 -10.07 29.88 12.18
C LYS A 368 -9.70 31.33 11.85
N GLN A 369 -9.58 31.67 10.57
CA GLN A 369 -9.34 33.05 10.12
C GLN A 369 -10.51 33.94 10.53
N THR A 370 -11.74 33.47 10.29
CA THR A 370 -12.99 34.07 10.74
C THR A 370 -12.99 34.33 12.26
N GLY A 371 -12.56 33.37 13.10
CA GLY A 371 -12.55 33.52 14.56
C GLY A 371 -11.40 34.36 15.17
N GLN A 372 -10.29 34.59 14.46
CA GLN A 372 -9.11 35.30 15.00
C GLN A 372 -9.19 36.83 14.85
N ASP A 373 -10.03 37.36 13.96
CA ASP A 373 -10.22 38.81 13.79
C ASP A 373 -11.08 39.49 14.88
N ALA A 374 -11.52 38.72 15.89
CA ALA A 374 -12.29 39.21 17.04
C ALA A 374 -11.46 39.53 18.31
N GLY A 375 -10.13 39.38 18.29
CA GLY A 375 -9.27 39.57 19.47
C GLY A 375 -8.45 40.88 19.46
N PRO A 376 -8.37 41.67 20.56
CA PRO A 376 -7.48 42.82 20.63
C PRO A 376 -6.10 42.38 21.11
N SER A 377 -5.15 42.14 20.21
CA SER A 377 -3.71 42.25 20.52
C SER A 377 -2.93 42.36 19.22
N GLY A 378 -2.34 43.54 19.02
CA GLY A 378 -1.38 43.75 17.95
C GLY A 378 -0.12 42.94 18.19
N MET A 379 0.37 42.27 17.15
CA MET A 379 1.79 42.30 16.82
C MET A 379 1.92 41.94 15.35
N ASN A 380 2.63 42.79 14.62
CA ASN A 380 2.95 42.67 13.22
C ASN A 380 3.44 41.25 12.87
N THR A 381 2.80 40.62 11.89
CA THR A 381 3.53 39.74 10.97
C THR A 381 2.81 39.77 9.63
N SER A 382 3.37 40.53 8.71
CA SER A 382 3.18 40.35 7.27
C SER A 382 3.75 38.98 6.89
N ALA A 383 3.02 37.91 7.22
CA ALA A 383 3.28 36.58 6.72
C ALA A 383 2.52 36.44 5.39
N GLN A 384 3.18 36.92 4.34
CA GLN A 384 3.27 36.29 3.03
C GLN A 384 2.27 35.13 2.83
N ARG A 385 1.21 35.40 2.05
CA ARG A 385 0.32 34.37 1.48
C ARG A 385 1.17 33.41 0.63
N SER A 386 1.78 32.41 1.25
CA SER A 386 2.49 31.34 0.57
C SER A 386 1.58 30.13 0.54
N TRP A 387 0.91 29.95 -0.60
CA TRP A 387 0.34 28.68 -1.01
C TRP A 387 1.50 27.69 -1.18
N SER A 388 1.89 27.00 -0.10
CA SER A 388 2.83 25.89 -0.20
C SER A 388 2.03 24.60 -0.39
N PHE A 389 1.50 24.45 -1.61
CA PHE A 389 1.27 23.13 -2.18
C PHE A 389 2.64 22.47 -2.45
N TYR A 390 2.66 21.14 -2.38
CA TYR A 390 3.81 20.21 -2.50
C TYR A 390 4.60 19.92 -1.22
N ASP A 391 4.32 18.75 -0.62
CA ASP A 391 5.32 17.67 -0.67
C ASP A 391 4.76 16.31 -0.23
N GLN A 392 4.60 15.40 -1.21
CA GLN A 392 5.03 13.99 -1.15
C GLN A 392 4.51 13.23 -2.38
N HIS A 393 5.19 13.37 -3.52
CA HIS A 393 5.45 12.26 -4.46
C HIS A 393 6.68 12.58 -5.33
N PRO A 394 7.58 11.62 -5.58
CA PRO A 394 8.73 11.81 -6.47
C PRO A 394 8.35 11.60 -7.95
N LEU A 395 8.63 12.62 -8.76
CA LEU A 395 9.03 12.65 -10.18
C LEU A 395 8.18 11.95 -11.26
N SER A 396 7.53 12.77 -12.10
CA SER A 396 7.57 12.74 -13.58
C SER A 396 6.92 14.06 -14.08
N ASP A 397 7.68 15.05 -14.55
CA ASP A 397 8.29 15.22 -15.88
C ASP A 397 7.49 16.25 -16.71
N LEU A 398 8.04 17.47 -16.75
CA LEU A 398 8.01 18.48 -17.82
C LEU A 398 6.69 18.81 -18.54
N VAL A 399 6.07 19.94 -18.13
CA VAL A 399 5.55 20.95 -19.08
C VAL A 399 5.84 22.34 -18.50
N ASP A 400 6.62 23.09 -19.27
CA ASP A 400 7.02 24.48 -19.09
C ASP A 400 5.92 25.38 -19.69
N GLU A 401 5.28 26.22 -18.88
CA GLU A 401 4.61 27.43 -19.39
C GLU A 401 4.92 28.62 -18.50
N ARG A 402 5.85 29.42 -19.03
CA ARG A 402 6.26 30.76 -18.60
C ARG A 402 5.18 31.77 -18.97
N ALA A 403 4.77 32.59 -17.99
CA ALA A 403 4.18 33.90 -18.26
C ALA A 403 4.76 34.92 -17.27
N GLU A 404 5.59 35.81 -17.81
CA GLU A 404 6.02 37.05 -17.19
C GLU A 404 4.87 38.06 -17.25
N ASP A 405 4.60 38.80 -16.18
CA ASP A 405 4.38 40.24 -16.36
C ASP A 405 4.71 41.04 -15.09
N GLN A 406 5.50 42.09 -15.29
CA GLN A 406 5.93 43.06 -14.29
C GLN A 406 5.02 44.29 -14.40
N GLY A 407 4.22 44.55 -13.36
CA GLY A 407 3.41 45.76 -13.26
C GLY A 407 3.66 46.54 -11.97
N ARG A 408 4.63 47.48 -12.00
CA ARG A 408 4.80 48.53 -10.98
C ARG A 408 3.50 49.33 -10.79
N ARG A 409 3.01 49.51 -9.55
CA ARG A 409 2.15 50.64 -9.18
C ARG A 409 2.41 51.17 -7.76
N LEU A 410 3.09 52.31 -7.75
CA LEU A 410 2.94 53.53 -6.93
C LEU A 410 2.14 53.42 -5.61
N ASP A 411 2.87 53.64 -4.51
CA ASP A 411 2.37 54.16 -3.25
C ASP A 411 1.60 55.48 -3.48
N ALA A 412 0.31 55.47 -3.21
CA ALA A 412 -0.48 56.68 -3.02
C ALA A 412 -1.22 56.57 -1.69
N GLY A 413 -0.69 57.28 -0.69
CA GLY A 413 -1.31 57.43 0.61
C GLY A 413 -2.67 58.11 0.48
N ILE A 414 -3.72 57.40 0.87
CA ILE A 414 -4.99 57.98 1.27
C ILE A 414 -5.32 57.43 2.65
N ARG A 415 -5.09 58.26 3.68
CA ARG A 415 -5.67 58.09 5.01
C ARG A 415 -7.19 58.07 4.83
N ARG A 416 -7.82 56.91 5.04
CA ARG A 416 -9.27 56.80 5.12
C ARG A 416 -9.64 56.38 6.55
N ASN A 417 -10.56 57.16 7.11
CA ASN A 417 -10.95 57.18 8.50
C ASN A 417 -11.37 55.80 9.04
N SER A 418 -11.06 55.61 10.32
CA SER A 418 -11.57 54.58 11.20
C SER A 418 -13.10 54.60 11.27
N ALA A 419 -13.74 53.73 10.51
CA ALA A 419 -15.07 53.21 10.79
C ALA A 419 -15.11 51.84 10.12
N THR A 420 -15.02 50.75 10.91
CA THR A 420 -15.46 49.36 10.62
C THR A 420 -14.85 48.35 11.60
N ARG A 421 -14.96 48.61 12.91
CA ARG A 421 -14.73 47.54 13.91
C ARG A 421 -15.98 46.69 14.17
N GLY A 422 -17.13 47.13 13.64
CA GLY A 422 -18.39 46.38 13.62
C GLY A 422 -18.50 45.45 12.41
N GLU A 423 -18.09 45.91 11.21
CA GLU A 423 -18.22 45.10 9.98
C GLU A 423 -17.32 43.86 9.99
N ALA A 424 -16.08 43.90 10.51
CA ALA A 424 -15.21 42.71 10.57
C ALA A 424 -15.77 41.61 11.51
N ALA A 425 -16.43 42.01 12.61
CA ALA A 425 -17.10 41.07 13.51
C ALA A 425 -18.41 40.54 12.91
N GLU A 426 -19.16 41.36 12.17
CA GLU A 426 -20.35 40.93 11.42
C GLU A 426 -19.99 40.01 10.24
N GLN A 427 -18.88 40.28 9.55
CA GLN A 427 -18.30 39.46 8.48
C GLN A 427 -17.91 38.08 8.99
N SER A 428 -17.30 38.03 10.18
CA SER A 428 -16.91 36.79 10.85
C SER A 428 -18.12 35.90 11.19
N LEU A 429 -19.19 36.51 11.71
CA LEU A 429 -20.42 35.78 12.05
C LEU A 429 -21.15 35.23 10.80
N LEU A 430 -21.09 35.93 9.66
CA LEU A 430 -21.74 35.54 8.42
C LEU A 430 -21.16 34.26 7.77
N ALA A 431 -19.84 34.06 7.82
CA ALA A 431 -19.19 32.87 7.27
C ALA A 431 -19.50 31.61 8.09
N GLU A 432 -19.48 31.72 9.42
CA GLU A 432 -19.89 30.66 10.34
C GLU A 432 -21.38 30.35 10.20
N ASP A 433 -22.22 31.37 9.99
CA ASP A 433 -23.66 31.21 9.77
C ASP A 433 -23.97 30.46 8.46
N ILE A 434 -23.29 30.77 7.34
CA ILE A 434 -23.46 30.01 6.08
C ILE A 434 -22.96 28.58 6.22
N PHE A 435 -21.83 28.38 6.88
CA PHE A 435 -21.36 27.03 7.17
C PHE A 435 -22.40 26.27 8.01
N SER A 436 -22.95 26.89 9.05
CA SER A 436 -24.00 26.28 9.88
C SER A 436 -25.26 25.97 9.07
N LEU A 437 -25.62 26.84 8.11
CA LEU A 437 -26.74 26.63 7.19
C LEU A 437 -26.47 25.42 6.29
N PHE A 438 -25.26 25.31 5.72
CA PHE A 438 -24.86 24.16 4.91
C PHE A 438 -24.91 22.86 5.73
N ILE A 439 -24.35 22.86 6.94
CA ILE A 439 -24.37 21.70 7.84
C ILE A 439 -25.80 21.35 8.27
N SER A 440 -26.69 22.32 8.46
CA SER A 440 -28.08 22.07 8.82
C SER A 440 -28.85 21.34 7.71
N HIS A 441 -28.56 21.66 6.45
CA HIS A 441 -29.24 21.06 5.28
C HIS A 441 -28.57 19.79 4.77
N LEU A 442 -27.24 19.75 4.67
CA LEU A 442 -26.47 18.65 4.07
C LEU A 442 -25.83 17.70 5.09
N GLY A 443 -25.58 18.17 6.31
CA GLY A 443 -24.90 17.40 7.34
C GLY A 443 -25.54 16.05 7.65
N PRO A 444 -26.86 15.95 7.85
CA PRO A 444 -27.53 14.65 8.10
C PRO A 444 -27.32 13.65 6.96
N SER A 445 -27.45 14.10 5.71
CA SER A 445 -27.25 13.26 4.52
C SER A 445 -25.79 12.82 4.36
N MET A 446 -24.84 13.72 4.63
CA MET A 446 -23.41 13.42 4.60
C MET A 446 -23.04 12.37 5.67
N ARG A 447 -23.56 12.49 6.90
CA ARG A 447 -23.36 11.48 7.95
C ARG A 447 -23.92 10.13 7.54
N SER A 448 -25.15 10.11 7.01
CA SER A 448 -25.79 8.86 6.60
C SER A 448 -25.02 8.16 5.48
N LEU A 449 -24.55 8.91 4.49
CA LEU A 449 -23.74 8.36 3.41
C LEU A 449 -22.40 7.85 3.94
N ALA A 450 -21.64 8.68 4.68
CA ALA A 450 -20.34 8.28 5.23
C ALA A 450 -20.43 7.07 6.16
N PHE A 451 -21.49 6.95 6.97
CA PHE A 451 -21.76 5.77 7.77
C PHE A 451 -21.95 4.52 6.89
N THR A 452 -22.81 4.62 5.86
CA THR A 452 -23.07 3.51 4.93
C THR A 452 -21.79 3.07 4.23
N LEU A 453 -20.99 4.02 3.73
CA LEU A 453 -19.71 3.75 3.09
C LEU A 453 -18.75 3.05 4.04
N SER A 454 -18.62 3.56 5.27
CA SER A 454 -17.72 3.00 6.29
C SER A 454 -18.10 1.57 6.66
N GLU A 455 -19.39 1.29 6.81
CA GLU A 455 -19.86 -0.07 7.08
C GLU A 455 -19.61 -1.01 5.90
N ILE A 456 -19.81 -0.55 4.66
CA ILE A 456 -19.48 -1.34 3.47
C ILE A 456 -17.98 -1.67 3.46
N PHE A 457 -17.09 -0.69 3.69
CA PHE A 457 -15.64 -0.92 3.71
C PHE A 457 -15.20 -1.90 4.81
N LYS A 458 -15.85 -1.88 5.99
CA LYS A 458 -15.61 -2.86 7.07
C LYS A 458 -16.08 -4.27 6.71
N GLU A 459 -17.12 -4.39 5.87
CA GLU A 459 -17.62 -5.67 5.39
C GLU A 459 -16.89 -6.18 4.13
N ILE A 460 -15.94 -5.44 3.53
CA ILE A 460 -15.20 -5.88 2.34
C ILE A 460 -14.40 -7.17 2.65
N PRO A 461 -14.55 -8.23 1.84
CA PRO A 461 -14.67 -9.55 2.40
C PRO A 461 -13.57 -10.46 1.85
N PHE A 462 -12.38 -10.30 2.38
CA PHE A 462 -11.49 -11.45 2.40
C PHE A 462 -11.81 -12.20 3.68
N GLY A 463 -12.41 -13.40 3.57
CA GLY A 463 -12.75 -14.23 4.72
C GLY A 463 -11.55 -14.47 5.65
N PRO A 464 -11.76 -14.95 6.88
CA PRO A 464 -10.68 -15.06 7.86
C PRO A 464 -9.51 -15.92 7.36
N ALA A 465 -8.32 -15.64 7.88
CA ALA A 465 -7.14 -16.43 7.62
C ALA A 465 -7.41 -17.93 7.86
N PRO A 466 -6.81 -18.86 7.09
CA PRO A 466 -5.72 -18.67 6.11
C PRO A 466 -6.18 -18.64 4.65
N GLY A 467 -7.49 -18.67 4.39
CA GLY A 467 -8.07 -18.88 3.05
C GLY A 467 -8.34 -17.60 2.27
N TYR A 468 -8.72 -16.51 2.96
CA TYR A 468 -9.13 -15.24 2.33
C TYR A 468 -10.08 -15.47 1.16
N LYS A 469 -11.12 -16.29 1.38
CA LYS A 469 -12.17 -16.54 0.38
C LYS A 469 -12.92 -15.24 0.15
N VAL A 470 -13.18 -14.92 -1.11
CA VAL A 470 -13.96 -13.76 -1.49
C VAL A 470 -15.42 -14.11 -1.24
N SER A 471 -16.11 -13.36 -0.37
CA SER A 471 -17.53 -13.60 -0.06
C SER A 471 -18.26 -12.29 0.14
N ILE A 472 -18.78 -11.73 -0.95
CA ILE A 472 -19.49 -10.46 -0.95
C ILE A 472 -20.98 -10.76 -0.86
N ASN A 473 -21.66 -9.97 -0.05
CA ASN A 473 -23.11 -9.95 -0.08
C ASN A 473 -23.54 -9.04 -1.25
N SER A 474 -24.17 -9.63 -2.28
CA SER A 474 -24.66 -8.90 -3.45
C SER A 474 -25.63 -7.75 -3.11
N ARG A 475 -26.19 -7.74 -1.90
CA ARG A 475 -27.05 -6.65 -1.39
C ARG A 475 -26.29 -5.36 -1.05
N LEU A 476 -24.96 -5.40 -0.91
CA LEU A 476 -24.14 -4.22 -0.62
C LEU A 476 -24.20 -3.21 -1.77
N GLY A 477 -24.13 -3.67 -3.02
CA GLY A 477 -24.24 -2.80 -4.19
C GLY A 477 -25.60 -2.08 -4.24
N ILE A 478 -26.69 -2.83 -4.11
CA ILE A 478 -28.06 -2.27 -4.11
C ILE A 478 -28.24 -1.25 -2.98
N SER A 479 -27.67 -1.53 -1.80
CA SER A 479 -27.77 -0.62 -0.65
C SER A 479 -26.96 0.66 -0.86
N LEU A 480 -25.80 0.55 -1.50
CA LEU A 480 -24.96 1.68 -1.87
C LEU A 480 -25.62 2.56 -2.92
N ASP A 481 -26.17 1.98 -3.99
CA ASP A 481 -26.86 2.73 -5.05
C ASP A 481 -28.01 3.57 -4.48
N ARG A 482 -28.84 2.97 -3.61
CA ARG A 482 -29.91 3.70 -2.92
C ARG A 482 -29.37 4.83 -2.03
N ALA A 483 -28.25 4.63 -1.35
CA ALA A 483 -27.65 5.66 -0.50
C ALA A 483 -27.08 6.81 -1.34
N ILE A 484 -26.51 6.50 -2.51
CA ILE A 484 -26.02 7.48 -3.48
C ILE A 484 -27.19 8.31 -4.03
N ASP A 485 -28.28 7.67 -4.45
CA ASP A 485 -29.46 8.36 -5.00
C ASP A 485 -30.11 9.29 -3.96
N LEU A 486 -30.30 8.78 -2.73
CA LEU A 486 -30.81 9.60 -1.62
C LEU A 486 -29.89 10.79 -1.32
N TYR A 487 -28.57 10.59 -1.41
CA TYR A 487 -27.61 11.67 -1.21
C TYR A 487 -27.69 12.71 -2.33
N ARG A 488 -27.73 12.29 -3.61
CA ARG A 488 -27.88 13.19 -4.77
C ARG A 488 -29.14 14.05 -4.64
N GLU A 489 -30.28 13.43 -4.36
CA GLU A 489 -31.56 14.13 -4.20
C GLU A 489 -31.49 15.13 -3.04
N SER A 490 -30.91 14.73 -1.90
CA SER A 490 -30.76 15.61 -0.75
C SER A 490 -29.82 16.79 -1.02
N ARG A 491 -28.74 16.56 -1.78
CA ARG A 491 -27.76 17.58 -2.18
C ARG A 491 -28.40 18.60 -3.11
N GLU A 492 -29.15 18.17 -4.12
CA GLU A 492 -29.85 19.06 -5.05
C GLU A 492 -30.86 19.96 -4.31
N LYS A 493 -31.66 19.38 -3.41
CA LYS A 493 -32.62 20.12 -2.57
C LYS A 493 -31.92 21.10 -1.64
N ALA A 494 -30.84 20.67 -1.00
CA ALA A 494 -30.07 21.52 -0.08
C ALA A 494 -29.41 22.70 -0.80
N LEU A 495 -28.74 22.45 -1.93
CA LEU A 495 -28.12 23.52 -2.73
C LEU A 495 -29.19 24.52 -3.21
N THR A 496 -30.32 24.03 -3.74
CA THR A 496 -31.42 24.90 -4.18
C THR A 496 -31.96 25.77 -3.03
N SER A 497 -32.08 25.21 -1.82
CA SER A 497 -32.51 25.95 -0.63
C SER A 497 -31.49 27.01 -0.21
N ILE A 498 -30.19 26.66 -0.21
CA ILE A 498 -29.09 27.55 0.17
C ILE A 498 -28.99 28.73 -0.81
N TYR A 499 -29.05 28.49 -2.12
CA TYR A 499 -28.99 29.56 -3.13
C TYR A 499 -30.21 30.49 -3.06
N ARG A 500 -31.42 29.96 -2.87
CA ARG A 500 -32.62 30.78 -2.67
C ARG A 500 -32.50 31.67 -1.42
N GLN A 501 -31.93 31.14 -0.35
CA GLN A 501 -31.75 31.89 0.89
C GLN A 501 -30.64 32.95 0.76
N LYS A 502 -29.58 32.67 -0.02
CA LYS A 502 -28.53 33.63 -0.39
C LYS A 502 -29.08 34.81 -1.21
N GLU A 503 -29.97 34.56 -2.18
CA GLU A 503 -30.64 35.63 -2.96
C GLU A 503 -31.51 36.53 -2.08
N VAL A 504 -32.16 35.97 -1.07
CA VAL A 504 -32.99 36.72 -0.10
C VAL A 504 -32.13 37.56 0.85
N LEU A 505 -30.91 37.11 1.19
CA LEU A 505 -30.01 37.78 2.13
C LEU A 505 -29.29 39.02 1.58
N LYS A 506 -29.41 39.35 0.29
CA LYS A 506 -28.87 40.58 -0.37
C LYS A 506 -27.55 41.07 0.26
N ILE A 507 -26.48 40.31 0.02
CA ILE A 507 -25.12 40.63 0.45
C ILE A 507 -24.68 41.94 -0.24
N ARG A 508 -24.15 42.91 0.54
CA ARG A 508 -23.95 44.30 0.09
C ARG A 508 -22.50 44.68 -0.26
N THR A 509 -21.49 43.82 0.00
CA THR A 509 -20.06 44.15 -0.24
C THR A 509 -19.33 43.03 -1.00
N LEU A 510 -18.37 43.40 -1.86
CA LEU A 510 -17.62 42.48 -2.73
C LEU A 510 -16.73 41.50 -1.96
N GLU A 511 -16.12 41.94 -0.85
CA GLU A 511 -15.24 41.11 -0.02
C GLU A 511 -16.04 40.04 0.74
N THR A 512 -17.24 40.37 1.23
CA THR A 512 -18.12 39.36 1.86
C THR A 512 -18.63 38.34 0.85
N GLU A 513 -18.92 38.75 -0.38
CA GLU A 513 -19.34 37.80 -1.42
C GLU A 513 -18.24 36.78 -1.73
N ALA A 514 -16.96 37.19 -1.73
CA ALA A 514 -15.82 36.32 -1.97
C ALA A 514 -15.60 35.30 -0.83
N ASP A 515 -15.58 35.73 0.43
CA ASP A 515 -15.40 34.80 1.58
C ASP A 515 -16.56 33.78 1.67
N LEU A 516 -17.78 34.23 1.36
CA LEU A 516 -18.96 33.37 1.35
C LEU A 516 -18.93 32.39 0.17
N GLU A 517 -18.43 32.81 -0.99
CA GLU A 517 -18.20 31.92 -2.12
C GLU A 517 -17.11 30.89 -1.81
N GLU A 518 -16.05 31.27 -1.09
CA GLU A 518 -14.96 30.37 -0.69
C GLU A 518 -15.45 29.28 0.28
N VAL A 519 -16.20 29.65 1.33
CA VAL A 519 -16.81 28.67 2.26
C VAL A 519 -17.80 27.77 1.52
N SER A 520 -18.64 28.33 0.65
CA SER A 520 -19.60 27.56 -0.15
C SER A 520 -18.90 26.60 -1.12
N ALA A 521 -17.81 27.03 -1.75
CA ALA A 521 -17.00 26.22 -2.64
C ALA A 521 -16.32 25.07 -1.89
N SER A 522 -15.78 25.32 -0.68
CA SER A 522 -15.17 24.28 0.15
C SER A 522 -16.19 23.19 0.55
N CYS A 523 -17.40 23.61 0.93
CA CYS A 523 -18.48 22.71 1.32
C CYS A 523 -19.04 21.94 0.11
N GLY A 524 -19.19 22.62 -1.03
CA GLY A 524 -19.56 22.00 -2.30
C GLY A 524 -18.53 20.99 -2.79
N HIS A 525 -17.23 21.31 -2.66
CA HIS A 525 -16.13 20.44 -3.01
C HIS A 525 -16.08 19.20 -2.11
N PHE A 526 -16.26 19.35 -0.79
CA PHE A 526 -16.36 18.20 0.11
C PHE A 526 -17.55 17.30 -0.25
N SER A 527 -18.73 17.89 -0.46
CA SER A 527 -19.94 17.16 -0.86
C SER A 527 -19.78 16.40 -2.17
N PHE A 528 -19.16 17.02 -3.18
CA PHE A 528 -18.86 16.40 -4.46
C PHE A 528 -17.84 15.27 -4.31
N SER A 529 -16.77 15.50 -3.56
CA SER A 529 -15.73 14.50 -3.33
C SER A 529 -16.28 13.27 -2.59
N LEU A 530 -17.19 13.46 -1.63
CA LEU A 530 -17.87 12.37 -0.92
C LEU A 530 -18.75 11.54 -1.86
N LEU A 531 -19.42 12.18 -2.83
CA LEU A 531 -20.20 11.49 -3.87
C LEU A 531 -19.29 10.73 -4.85
N GLN A 532 -18.19 11.32 -5.29
CA GLN A 532 -17.24 10.63 -6.16
C GLN A 532 -16.61 9.41 -5.45
N PHE A 533 -16.30 9.56 -4.17
CA PHE A 533 -15.81 8.48 -3.33
C PHE A 533 -16.83 7.33 -3.20
N SER A 534 -18.13 7.64 -3.11
CA SER A 534 -19.18 6.60 -3.07
C SER A 534 -19.38 5.89 -4.40
N GLU A 535 -19.32 6.60 -5.52
CA GLU A 535 -19.36 6.02 -6.88
C GLU A 535 -18.20 5.04 -7.10
N GLN A 536 -16.98 5.43 -6.70
CA GLN A 536 -15.80 4.55 -6.80
C GLN A 536 -15.90 3.31 -5.91
N LEU A 537 -16.52 3.41 -4.74
CA LEU A 537 -16.83 2.23 -3.93
C LEU A 537 -17.80 1.29 -4.66
N GLY A 538 -18.76 1.83 -5.41
CA GLY A 538 -19.64 1.03 -6.28
C GLY A 538 -18.84 0.25 -7.33
N GLU A 539 -17.94 0.92 -8.04
CA GLU A 539 -17.05 0.26 -9.00
C GLU A 539 -16.15 -0.80 -8.36
N LEU A 540 -15.65 -0.54 -7.15
CA LEU A 540 -14.88 -1.52 -6.37
C LEU A 540 -15.72 -2.77 -6.05
N LEU A 541 -16.98 -2.60 -5.66
CA LEU A 541 -17.90 -3.70 -5.38
C LEU A 541 -18.21 -4.54 -6.62
N VAL A 542 -18.33 -3.91 -7.80
CA VAL A 542 -18.52 -4.64 -9.07
C VAL A 542 -17.31 -5.52 -9.39
N VAL A 543 -16.08 -4.99 -9.25
CA VAL A 543 -14.86 -5.79 -9.47
C VAL A 543 -14.73 -6.93 -8.46
N LEU A 544 -15.16 -6.69 -7.22
CA LEU A 544 -15.22 -7.70 -6.18
C LEU A 544 -16.22 -8.81 -6.54
N ASP A 545 -17.41 -8.46 -7.04
CA ASP A 545 -18.44 -9.42 -7.46
C ASP A 545 -17.96 -10.28 -8.65
N GLU A 546 -17.31 -9.65 -9.65
CA GLU A 546 -16.62 -10.35 -10.74
C GLU A 546 -15.57 -11.34 -10.22
N LEU A 547 -14.81 -10.95 -9.18
CA LEU A 547 -13.77 -11.80 -8.57
C LEU A 547 -14.38 -12.98 -7.81
N GLN A 548 -15.51 -12.79 -7.13
CA GLN A 548 -16.24 -13.87 -6.48
C GLN A 548 -16.81 -14.85 -7.50
N LEU A 549 -17.45 -14.34 -8.55
CA LEU A 549 -18.02 -15.15 -9.62
C LEU A 549 -16.94 -16.00 -10.30
N GLU A 550 -15.80 -15.41 -10.68
CA GLU A 550 -14.71 -16.18 -11.30
C GLU A 550 -14.13 -17.24 -10.33
N ALA A 551 -14.09 -16.96 -9.02
CA ALA A 551 -13.65 -17.92 -8.01
C ALA A 551 -14.65 -19.07 -7.77
N GLU A 552 -15.96 -18.80 -7.87
CA GLU A 552 -17.04 -19.76 -7.62
C GLU A 552 -17.40 -20.59 -8.85
N GLU A 553 -17.52 -19.97 -10.03
CA GLU A 553 -17.91 -20.65 -11.27
C GLU A 553 -16.76 -21.46 -11.89
N ARG A 554 -15.51 -21.06 -11.64
CA ARG A 554 -14.32 -21.71 -12.22
C ARG A 554 -13.28 -22.14 -11.19
N PRO A 555 -13.62 -22.99 -10.21
CA PRO A 555 -12.65 -23.49 -9.24
C PRO A 555 -11.48 -24.25 -9.90
N ASN A 556 -11.69 -24.80 -11.09
CA ASN A 556 -10.71 -25.55 -11.88
C ASN A 556 -10.33 -24.88 -13.21
N GLY A 557 -10.74 -23.63 -13.46
CA GLY A 557 -10.52 -22.90 -14.72
C GLY A 557 -9.08 -22.42 -14.93
N ARG A 558 -8.09 -23.31 -14.73
CA ARG A 558 -6.69 -22.98 -14.89
C ARG A 558 -6.36 -22.86 -16.38
N SER A 559 -5.91 -21.68 -16.80
CA SER A 559 -5.44 -21.42 -18.14
C SER A 559 -4.02 -20.89 -18.11
N TRP A 560 -3.10 -21.58 -18.78
CA TRP A 560 -1.76 -21.09 -19.09
C TRP A 560 -1.71 -20.51 -20.49
N SER A 561 -2.63 -19.59 -20.79
CA SER A 561 -2.69 -18.84 -22.05
C SER A 561 -1.35 -18.20 -22.38
N TRP A 562 -0.65 -17.68 -21.37
CA TRP A 562 0.67 -17.07 -21.52
C TRP A 562 1.76 -18.03 -22.04
N MET A 563 1.61 -19.35 -21.85
CA MET A 563 2.54 -20.33 -22.42
C MET A 563 2.23 -20.66 -23.89
N LYS A 564 1.00 -20.37 -24.36
CA LYS A 564 0.57 -20.63 -25.74
C LYS A 564 0.99 -19.48 -26.67
N PHE A 565 2.26 -19.10 -26.65
CA PHE A 565 2.76 -18.00 -27.50
C PHE A 565 2.52 -18.24 -29.00
N TRP A 566 2.43 -19.51 -29.42
CA TRP A 566 2.06 -19.90 -30.79
C TRP A 566 0.63 -19.53 -31.19
N ARG A 567 -0.30 -19.36 -30.24
CA ARG A 567 -1.68 -18.91 -30.53
C ARG A 567 -1.84 -17.39 -30.50
N HIS A 568 -0.85 -16.65 -29.99
CA HIS A 568 -0.89 -15.19 -30.02
C HIS A 568 -0.71 -14.65 -31.45
N GLY A 569 0.01 -15.38 -32.32
CA GLY A 569 0.06 -15.08 -33.76
C GLY A 569 -1.29 -15.30 -34.44
N GLU A 570 -1.92 -16.45 -34.23
CA GLU A 570 -3.23 -16.79 -34.83
C GLU A 570 -4.35 -15.82 -34.41
N ALA A 571 -4.39 -15.36 -33.16
CA ALA A 571 -5.41 -14.41 -32.72
C ALA A 571 -5.24 -13.01 -33.33
N GLN A 572 -4.01 -12.62 -33.65
CA GLN A 572 -3.69 -11.33 -34.26
C GLN A 572 -3.90 -11.38 -35.78
N GLU A 573 -3.64 -12.53 -36.41
CA GLU A 573 -3.92 -12.81 -37.83
C GLU A 573 -5.44 -12.90 -38.08
N ASN A 574 -6.20 -13.60 -37.22
CA ASN A 574 -7.66 -13.66 -37.29
C ASN A 574 -8.35 -12.31 -37.02
N ALA A 575 -7.76 -11.44 -36.17
CA ALA A 575 -8.28 -10.09 -35.94
C ALA A 575 -8.04 -9.17 -37.15
N VAL A 576 -6.93 -9.37 -37.87
CA VAL A 576 -6.62 -8.65 -39.12
C VAL A 576 -7.52 -9.16 -40.27
N GLU A 577 -7.75 -10.46 -40.40
CA GLU A 577 -8.71 -11.05 -41.36
C GLU A 577 -10.16 -10.62 -41.09
N ALA A 578 -10.59 -10.58 -39.83
CA ALA A 578 -11.93 -10.08 -39.47
C ALA A 578 -12.11 -8.58 -39.78
N SER A 579 -11.04 -7.78 -39.67
CA SER A 579 -11.08 -6.35 -40.01
C SER A 579 -11.10 -6.07 -41.52
N THR A 580 -10.57 -7.00 -42.32
CA THR A 580 -10.50 -6.89 -43.78
C THR A 580 -11.72 -7.49 -44.46
N SER A 581 -12.36 -8.52 -43.87
CA SER A 581 -13.61 -9.09 -44.37
C SER A 581 -14.87 -8.25 -44.08
N GLY A 582 -14.79 -7.19 -43.26
CA GLY A 582 -15.88 -6.25 -42.99
C GLY A 582 -15.96 -5.05 -43.94
N LYS A 583 -15.16 -5.04 -45.02
CA LYS A 583 -15.10 -3.98 -46.04
C LYS A 583 -15.43 -4.45 -47.46
N ALA A 584 -15.95 -5.66 -47.63
CA ALA A 584 -16.42 -6.16 -48.91
C ALA A 584 -17.94 -5.97 -49.07
#